data_AF-A0A7S4JH29-F1
#
_entry.id   AF-A0A7S4JH29-F1
#
_cell.length_a   1.000
_cell.length_b   1.000
_cell.length_c   1.000
_cell.angle_alpha   90.00
_cell.angle_beta   90.00
_cell.angle_gamma   90.00
#
_symmetry.space_group_name_H-M   'P 1'
#
loop_
_entity.id
_entity.type
_entity.pdbx_description
1 polymer ?
#
loop_
_entity_poly.entity_id
_entity_poly.type
_entity_poly.pdbx_seq_one_letter_code
_entity_poly.pdbx_strand_id
1 'polypeptide(L)'
;VKLSLGGTDAVEVREFDMRRRRFVRPEEGGFFVGSGKTYLSHVDEDTLLIGTQVGERSVTRSGYPAQIRRWRRGERLEEARVVFEVEDSSVSASSYVTRHGERRLEWRVCQKSFFSSVRYVRRMRGDSKEGGKGEEEEEEGWTMLEVPE
;
A
#
# COMPACT_ATOMS: atom_id res chain seq x y z
N VAL A 1 -9.44 -6.34 7.10
CA VAL A 1 -10.85 -5.87 7.06
C VAL A 1 -10.86 -4.35 7.13
N LYS A 2 -11.73 -3.68 6.37
CA LYS A 2 -11.94 -2.22 6.42
C LYS A 2 -13.33 -1.93 6.98
N LEU A 3 -13.42 -1.07 7.98
CA LEU A 3 -14.67 -0.70 8.65
C LEU A 3 -14.83 0.82 8.59
N SER A 4 -15.94 1.30 8.04
CA SER A 4 -16.27 2.73 7.99
C SER A 4 -17.26 3.08 9.09
N LEU A 5 -16.99 4.14 9.85
CA LEU A 5 -17.97 4.67 10.79
C LEU A 5 -19.02 5.48 10.02
N GLY A 6 -20.28 5.02 10.03
CA GLY A 6 -21.40 5.78 9.44
C GLY A 6 -21.35 5.94 7.91
N GLY A 7 -20.57 5.11 7.20
CA GLY A 7 -20.47 5.15 5.74
C GLY A 7 -19.59 6.28 5.18
N THR A 8 -18.71 6.86 6.01
CA THR A 8 -17.69 7.80 5.53
C THR A 8 -16.66 7.12 4.63
N ASP A 9 -15.89 7.91 3.88
CA ASP A 9 -14.78 7.42 3.06
C ASP A 9 -13.53 7.08 3.88
N ALA A 10 -13.47 7.52 5.14
CA ALA A 10 -12.47 7.12 6.11
C ALA A 10 -12.81 5.74 6.69
N VAL A 11 -11.78 4.90 6.79
CA VAL A 11 -11.92 3.54 7.32
C VAL A 11 -10.88 3.29 8.40
N GLU A 12 -11.28 2.51 9.39
CA GLU A 12 -10.36 1.80 10.26
C GLU A 12 -10.02 0.45 9.64
N VAL A 13 -8.76 0.04 9.75
CA VAL A 13 -8.29 -1.25 9.23
C VAL A 13 -7.85 -2.14 10.37
N ARG A 14 -8.33 -3.39 10.35
CA ARG A 14 -7.90 -4.44 11.26
C ARG A 14 -7.57 -5.72 10.52
N GLU A 15 -6.49 -6.37 10.89
CA GLU A 15 -6.16 -7.72 10.43
C GLU A 15 -7.08 -8.76 11.07
N PHE A 16 -7.54 -9.74 10.28
CA PHE A 16 -8.46 -10.76 10.74
C PHE A 16 -7.92 -12.15 10.41
N ASP A 17 -7.77 -12.98 11.44
CA ASP A 17 -7.37 -14.38 11.30
C ASP A 17 -8.62 -15.22 10.99
N MET A 18 -8.68 -15.76 9.77
CA MET A 18 -9.80 -16.59 9.31
C MET A 18 -9.87 -17.96 10.02
N ARG A 19 -8.74 -18.51 10.46
CA ARG A 19 -8.70 -19.81 11.16
C ARG A 19 -9.23 -19.66 12.58
N ARG A 20 -8.77 -18.63 13.28
CA ARG A 20 -9.18 -18.32 14.67
C ARG A 20 -10.47 -17.50 14.75
N ARG A 21 -10.94 -16.96 13.62
CA ARG A 21 -12.16 -16.15 13.46
C ARG A 21 -12.17 -14.93 14.39
N ARG A 22 -11.04 -14.24 14.50
CA ARG A 22 -10.89 -13.06 15.35
C ARG A 22 -9.96 -12.04 14.72
N PHE A 23 -10.09 -10.79 15.16
CA PHE A 23 -9.08 -9.78 14.86
C PHE A 23 -7.77 -10.12 15.58
N VAL A 24 -6.65 -9.97 14.86
CA VAL A 24 -5.32 -10.06 15.46
C VAL A 24 -5.04 -8.74 16.15
N ARG A 25 -4.68 -8.78 17.44
CA ARG A 25 -4.47 -7.55 18.20
C ARG A 25 -3.13 -6.90 17.82
N PRO A 26 -2.98 -5.57 17.88
CA PRO A 26 -1.71 -4.90 17.59
C PRO A 26 -0.55 -5.43 18.45
N GLU A 27 -0.80 -5.77 19.72
CA GLU A 27 0.21 -6.30 20.63
C GLU A 27 0.63 -7.75 20.29
N GLU A 28 -0.19 -8.45 19.49
CA GLU A 28 0.11 -9.77 18.92
C GLU A 28 0.75 -9.65 17.53
N GLY A 29 1.09 -8.42 17.10
CA GLY A 29 1.65 -8.12 15.79
C GLY A 29 0.60 -7.91 14.70
N GLY A 30 -0.68 -7.77 15.02
CA GLY A 30 -1.73 -7.54 14.04
C GLY A 30 -1.65 -6.16 13.37
N PHE A 31 -1.86 -6.09 12.06
CA PHE A 31 -1.95 -4.80 11.37
C PHE A 31 -3.20 -4.03 11.82
N PHE A 32 -2.99 -2.83 12.35
CA PHE A 32 -4.02 -1.89 12.73
C PHE A 32 -3.74 -0.49 12.17
N VAL A 33 -4.76 0.12 11.58
CA VAL A 33 -4.70 1.50 11.08
C VAL A 33 -5.93 2.23 11.59
N GLY A 34 -5.70 3.38 12.23
CA GLY A 34 -6.78 4.25 12.68
C GLY A 34 -7.63 4.79 11.52
N SER A 35 -8.69 5.52 11.87
CA SER A 35 -9.63 6.07 10.87
C SER A 35 -8.93 7.01 9.89
N GLY A 36 -8.99 6.69 8.60
CA GLY A 36 -8.48 7.55 7.53
C GLY A 36 -8.76 7.01 6.15
N LYS A 37 -8.62 7.85 5.11
CA LYS A 37 -8.70 7.38 3.72
C LYS A 37 -7.50 6.49 3.42
N THR A 38 -7.73 5.18 3.45
CA THR A 38 -6.63 4.20 3.45
C THR A 38 -6.68 3.30 2.22
N TYR A 39 -5.58 3.25 1.48
CA TYR A 39 -5.32 2.25 0.46
C TYR A 39 -4.29 1.25 0.98
N LEU A 40 -4.53 -0.04 0.74
CA LEU A 40 -3.58 -1.07 1.15
C LEU A 40 -3.67 -2.31 0.28
N SER A 41 -2.56 -3.06 0.22
CA SER A 41 -2.50 -4.36 -0.43
C SER A 41 -1.42 -5.21 0.22
N HIS A 42 -1.69 -6.49 0.41
CA HIS A 42 -0.68 -7.43 0.90
C HIS A 42 0.37 -7.68 -0.17
N VAL A 43 1.63 -7.48 0.20
CA VAL A 43 2.77 -8.01 -0.55
C VAL A 43 2.98 -9.48 -0.17
N ASP A 44 3.01 -9.78 1.12
CA ASP A 44 3.16 -11.13 1.65
C ASP A 44 2.44 -11.22 3.00
N GLU A 45 2.71 -12.28 3.78
CA GLU A 45 2.09 -12.50 5.08
C GLU A 45 2.46 -11.42 6.10
N ASP A 46 3.65 -10.82 5.97
CA ASP A 46 4.22 -9.91 6.95
C ASP A 46 4.45 -8.50 6.40
N THR A 47 4.02 -8.22 5.16
CA THR A 47 4.26 -6.94 4.51
C THR A 47 3.05 -6.40 3.76
N LEU A 48 2.71 -5.14 4.04
CA LEU A 48 1.70 -4.36 3.34
C LEU A 48 2.33 -3.24 2.53
N LEU A 49 1.75 -2.95 1.37
CA LEU A 49 1.83 -1.61 0.77
C LEU A 49 0.65 -0.82 1.32
N ILE A 50 0.89 0.37 1.86
CA ILE A 50 -0.13 1.17 2.53
C ILE A 50 0.03 2.66 2.23
N GLY A 51 -1.07 3.32 1.88
CA GLY A 51 -1.18 4.77 1.86
C GLY A 51 -2.27 5.20 2.85
N THR A 52 -1.91 6.04 3.81
CA THR A 52 -2.81 6.58 4.84
C THR A 52 -2.18 7.80 5.52
N GLN A 53 -2.92 8.48 6.40
CA GLN A 53 -2.47 9.69 7.09
C GLN A 53 -1.58 9.33 8.30
N VAL A 54 -0.26 9.44 8.14
CA VAL A 54 0.75 9.08 9.18
C VAL A 54 1.80 10.16 9.42
N GLY A 55 1.70 11.31 8.76
CA GLY A 55 2.65 12.41 8.92
C GLY A 55 2.40 13.55 7.96
N GLU A 56 3.28 14.55 8.00
CA GLU A 56 3.25 15.66 7.06
C GLU A 56 3.39 15.14 5.62
N ARG A 57 2.67 15.76 4.69
CA ARG A 57 2.65 15.39 3.26
C ARG A 57 2.18 13.95 2.96
N SER A 58 1.63 13.23 3.93
CA SER A 58 1.10 11.87 3.69
C SER A 58 -0.20 11.85 2.90
N VAL A 59 -0.86 13.01 2.75
CA VAL A 59 -2.10 13.20 1.97
C VAL A 59 -1.96 14.36 0.99
N THR A 60 -2.67 14.29 -0.13
CA THR A 60 -2.80 15.35 -1.13
C THR A 60 -3.80 16.42 -0.69
N ARG A 61 -3.93 17.53 -1.43
CA ARG A 61 -5.00 18.53 -1.24
C ARG A 61 -6.40 17.93 -1.31
N SER A 62 -6.56 16.80 -2.00
CA SER A 62 -7.83 16.06 -2.10
C SER A 62 -8.12 15.19 -0.87
N GLY A 63 -7.21 15.15 0.11
CA GLY A 63 -7.33 14.38 1.34
C GLY A 63 -7.13 12.87 1.16
N TYR A 64 -6.60 12.42 0.02
CA TYR A 64 -6.25 11.02 -0.25
C TYR A 64 -4.75 10.80 -0.06
N PRO A 65 -4.28 9.54 0.10
CA PRO A 65 -2.86 9.27 0.27
C PRO A 65 -2.00 9.91 -0.84
N ALA A 66 -0.97 10.65 -0.44
CA ALA A 66 0.08 11.15 -1.34
C ALA A 66 1.31 10.23 -1.35
N GLN A 67 1.44 9.38 -0.33
CA GLN A 67 2.55 8.45 -0.16
C GLN A 67 2.04 7.01 -0.02
N ILE A 68 2.79 6.07 -0.60
CA ILE A 68 2.71 4.64 -0.31
C ILE A 68 3.95 4.23 0.44
N ARG A 69 3.74 3.54 1.55
CA ARG A 69 4.77 2.95 2.41
C ARG A 69 4.75 1.44 2.29
N ARG A 70 5.92 0.82 2.41
CA ARG A 70 6.05 -0.62 2.59
C ARG A 70 6.18 -0.89 4.08
N TRP A 71 5.10 -1.34 4.69
CA TRP A 71 4.98 -1.53 6.13
C TRP A 71 5.12 -3.01 6.49
N ARG A 72 6.12 -3.32 7.31
CA ARG A 72 6.39 -4.69 7.77
C ARG A 72 5.77 -4.94 9.15
N ARG A 73 5.42 -6.20 9.42
CA ARG A 73 4.90 -6.63 10.71
C ARG A 73 5.91 -6.32 11.83
N GLY A 74 5.43 -5.73 12.93
CA GLY A 74 6.28 -5.32 14.06
C GLY A 74 6.97 -3.96 13.90
N GLU A 75 6.95 -3.38 12.70
CA GLU A 75 7.41 -2.01 12.45
C GLU A 75 6.31 -1.00 12.84
N ARG A 76 6.70 0.19 13.29
CA ARG A 76 5.77 1.31 13.47
C ARG A 76 5.40 1.89 12.10
N LEU A 77 4.11 2.06 11.85
CA LEU A 77 3.63 2.52 10.54
C LEU A 77 4.23 3.87 10.12
N GLU A 78 4.47 4.77 11.07
CA GLU A 78 5.06 6.09 10.82
C GLU A 78 6.53 6.01 10.36
N GLU A 79 7.23 4.95 10.78
CA GLU A 79 8.63 4.67 10.47
C GLU A 79 8.78 3.86 9.16
N ALA A 80 7.68 3.28 8.66
CA ALA A 80 7.68 2.48 7.44
C ALA A 80 8.18 3.28 6.22
N ARG A 81 9.10 2.67 5.46
CA ARG A 81 9.74 3.28 4.28
C ARG A 81 8.70 3.73 3.26
N VAL A 82 8.78 4.99 2.83
CA VAL A 82 8.06 5.50 1.65
C VAL A 82 8.68 4.89 0.40
N VAL A 83 7.84 4.25 -0.42
CA VAL A 83 8.26 3.59 -1.67
C VAL A 83 7.68 4.25 -2.91
N PHE A 84 6.65 5.10 -2.76
CA PHE A 84 6.07 5.87 -3.86
C PHE A 84 5.44 7.15 -3.30
N GLU A 85 5.68 8.28 -3.95
CA GLU A 85 5.12 9.58 -3.59
C GLU A 85 4.63 10.28 -4.86
N VAL A 86 3.57 11.09 -4.72
CA VAL A 86 3.02 11.91 -5.79
C VAL A 86 2.95 13.37 -5.34
N GLU A 87 2.88 14.27 -6.31
CA GLU A 87 2.66 15.70 -6.07
C GLU A 87 1.34 15.95 -5.33
N ASP A 88 1.34 16.95 -4.44
CA ASP A 88 0.17 17.37 -3.65
C ASP A 88 -1.03 17.81 -4.53
N SER A 89 -0.76 18.22 -5.77
CA SER A 89 -1.78 18.56 -6.77
C SER A 89 -2.45 17.33 -7.42
N SER A 90 -1.89 16.14 -7.26
CA SER A 90 -2.50 14.89 -7.71
C SER A 90 -3.72 14.56 -6.87
N VAL A 91 -4.62 13.73 -7.40
CA VAL A 91 -5.75 13.21 -6.62
C VAL A 91 -5.25 12.25 -5.56
N SER A 92 -4.48 11.22 -5.94
CA SER A 92 -3.95 10.23 -4.99
C SER A 92 -2.78 9.40 -5.54
N ALA A 93 -2.00 8.84 -4.62
CA ALA A 93 -1.15 7.68 -4.81
C ALA A 93 -1.91 6.42 -4.37
N SER A 94 -1.83 5.34 -5.14
CA SER A 94 -2.28 4.01 -4.71
C SER A 94 -1.30 2.93 -5.18
N SER A 95 -1.33 1.78 -4.50
CA SER A 95 -0.53 0.63 -4.89
C SER A 95 -1.23 -0.68 -4.54
N TYR A 96 -1.01 -1.70 -5.37
CA TYR A 96 -1.57 -3.02 -5.15
C TYR A 96 -0.74 -4.13 -5.80
N VAL A 97 -0.84 -5.34 -5.25
CA VAL A 97 -0.23 -6.55 -5.80
C VAL A 97 -1.31 -7.42 -6.43
N THR A 98 -1.11 -7.77 -7.69
CA THR A 98 -1.93 -8.78 -8.40
C THR A 98 -1.21 -10.12 -8.43
N ARG A 99 -1.96 -11.22 -8.32
CA ARG A 99 -1.44 -12.59 -8.31
C ARG A 99 -2.18 -13.43 -9.35
N HIS A 100 -1.45 -13.98 -10.32
CA HIS A 100 -1.96 -14.84 -11.37
C HIS A 100 -1.08 -16.09 -11.49
N GLY A 101 -1.45 -17.14 -10.76
CA GLY A 101 -0.56 -18.29 -10.54
C GLY A 101 0.72 -17.84 -9.83
N GLU A 102 1.88 -18.23 -10.36
CA GLU A 102 3.19 -17.82 -9.84
C GLU A 102 3.55 -16.36 -10.18
N ARG A 103 2.82 -15.72 -11.10
CA ARG A 103 3.09 -14.33 -11.48
C ARG A 103 2.53 -13.38 -10.44
N ARG A 104 3.42 -12.61 -9.84
CA ARG A 104 3.10 -11.50 -8.94
C ARG A 104 3.53 -10.20 -9.60
N LEU A 105 2.61 -9.23 -9.72
CA LEU A 105 2.91 -7.90 -10.24
C LEU A 105 2.56 -6.86 -9.18
N GLU A 106 3.49 -5.94 -8.92
CA GLU A 106 3.24 -4.76 -8.11
C GLU A 106 2.88 -3.60 -9.03
N TRP A 107 1.80 -2.92 -8.68
CA TRP A 107 1.29 -1.76 -9.38
C TRP A 107 1.41 -0.53 -8.49
N ARG A 108 1.81 0.59 -9.07
CA ARG A 108 1.78 1.92 -8.44
C ARG A 108 1.06 2.87 -9.38
N VAL A 109 0.16 3.67 -8.82
CA VAL A 109 -0.71 4.53 -9.62
C VAL A 109 -0.68 5.93 -9.04
N CYS A 110 -0.29 6.88 -9.87
CA CYS A 110 -0.53 8.30 -9.65
C CYS A 110 -1.83 8.68 -10.38
N GLN A 111 -2.88 8.97 -9.61
CA GLN A 111 -4.09 9.60 -10.14
C GLN A 111 -3.82 11.10 -10.26
N LYS A 112 -3.50 11.57 -11.47
CA LYS A 112 -3.20 12.99 -11.72
C LYS A 112 -4.46 13.84 -11.58
N SER A 113 -5.56 13.34 -12.14
CA SER A 113 -6.89 13.96 -12.08
C SER A 113 -7.96 12.86 -11.92
N PHE A 114 -9.24 13.24 -11.98
CA PHE A 114 -10.34 12.29 -12.04
C PHE A 114 -10.35 11.43 -13.31
N PHE A 115 -9.71 11.88 -14.39
CA PHE A 115 -9.77 11.23 -15.70
C PHE A 115 -8.42 10.68 -16.17
N SER A 116 -7.32 11.18 -15.62
CA SER A 116 -5.97 10.84 -16.09
C SER A 116 -5.09 10.24 -15.00
N SER A 117 -4.31 9.24 -15.40
CA SER A 117 -3.43 8.52 -14.49
C SER A 117 -2.14 8.06 -15.15
N VAL A 118 -1.09 7.96 -14.35
CA VAL A 118 0.15 7.28 -14.72
C VAL A 118 0.26 6.03 -13.87
N ARG A 119 0.52 4.90 -14.52
CA ARG A 119 0.64 3.60 -13.86
C ARG A 119 2.05 3.07 -14.07
N TYR A 120 2.60 2.49 -13.02
CA TYR A 120 3.85 1.77 -13.05
C TYR A 120 3.57 0.33 -12.67
N VAL A 121 4.17 -0.61 -13.38
CA VAL A 121 4.08 -2.04 -13.07
C VAL A 121 5.46 -2.66 -13.06
N ARG A 122 5.73 -3.52 -12.08
CA ARG A 122 6.90 -4.39 -12.09
C ARG A 122 6.50 -5.82 -11.81
N ARG A 123 7.29 -6.75 -12.33
CA ARG A 123 7.22 -8.16 -11.92
C ARG A 123 7.94 -8.34 -10.59
N MET A 124 7.28 -8.96 -9.63
CA MET A 124 7.92 -9.36 -8.37
C MET A 124 8.59 -10.72 -8.57
N ARG A 125 9.83 -10.88 -8.10
CA ARG A 125 10.45 -12.21 -7.99
C ARG A 125 9.66 -13.03 -6.96
N GLY A 126 9.58 -14.35 -7.18
CA GLY A 126 8.95 -15.26 -6.22
C GLY A 126 9.68 -15.24 -4.89
N ASP A 127 8.99 -15.58 -3.79
CA ASP A 127 9.58 -15.60 -2.45
C ASP A 127 10.62 -16.73 -2.34
N SER A 128 11.84 -16.50 -2.83
CA SER A 128 12.99 -17.38 -2.58
C SER A 128 13.47 -17.16 -1.15
N LYS A 129 13.43 -18.22 -0.33
CA LYS A 129 13.82 -18.22 1.10
C LYS A 129 15.31 -17.94 1.39
N GLU A 130 16.09 -17.47 0.43
CA GLU A 130 17.49 -17.09 0.64
C GLU A 130 17.57 -15.57 0.78
N GLY A 131 17.70 -15.14 2.03
CA GLY A 131 17.89 -13.74 2.38
C GLY A 131 19.27 -13.23 1.95
N GLY A 132 19.27 -12.03 1.37
CA GLY A 132 20.49 -11.26 1.12
C GLY A 132 20.45 -10.57 -0.23
N LYS A 133 20.24 -9.24 -0.21
CA LYS A 133 20.09 -8.28 -1.33
C LYS A 133 18.66 -8.05 -1.81
N GLY A 134 17.81 -7.48 -0.95
CA GLY A 134 16.43 -7.13 -1.30
C GLY A 134 16.17 -5.64 -1.53
N GLU A 135 17.11 -4.73 -1.27
CA GLU A 135 16.77 -3.32 -1.04
C GLU A 135 17.26 -2.36 -2.14
N GLU A 136 18.38 -2.64 -2.80
CA GLU A 136 18.91 -1.85 -3.93
C GLU A 136 18.35 -2.30 -5.30
N GLU A 137 17.91 -3.56 -5.43
CA GLU A 137 17.29 -4.10 -6.66
C GLU A 137 15.78 -3.78 -6.77
N GLU A 138 15.16 -3.15 -5.75
CA GLU A 138 13.73 -2.82 -5.76
C GLU A 138 13.36 -1.66 -6.70
N GLU A 139 14.33 -0.90 -7.20
CA GLU A 139 14.08 0.22 -8.12
C GLU A 139 14.19 -0.17 -9.60
N GLU A 140 14.68 -1.37 -9.92
CA GLU A 140 14.80 -1.86 -11.29
C GLU A 140 13.54 -2.62 -11.75
N GLY A 141 13.21 -2.51 -13.03
CA GLY A 141 12.13 -3.31 -13.67
C GLY A 141 10.73 -2.69 -13.65
N TRP A 142 10.60 -1.39 -13.34
CA TRP A 142 9.34 -0.67 -13.53
C TRP A 142 9.09 -0.36 -15.01
N THR A 143 7.93 -0.75 -15.50
CA THR A 143 7.39 -0.32 -16.79
C THR A 143 6.32 0.74 -16.54
N MET A 144 6.51 1.92 -17.14
CA MET A 144 5.49 2.97 -17.14
C MET A 144 4.44 2.67 -18.21
N LEU A 145 3.18 2.74 -17.83
CA LEU A 145 2.02 2.62 -18.70
C LEU A 145 1.24 3.93 -18.63
N GLU A 146 1.23 4.67 -19.72
CA GLU A 146 0.28 5.75 -19.91
C GLU A 146 -1.03 5.15 -20.40
N VAL A 147 -2.12 5.44 -19.69
CA VAL A 147 -3.47 5.13 -20.17
C VAL A 147 -3.93 6.40 -20.88
N PRO A 148 -4.09 6.38 -22.21
CA PRO A 148 -4.63 7.53 -22.94
C PRO A 148 -6.04 7.89 -22.44
N GLU A 149 -6.40 9.17 -22.54
CA GLU A 149 -7.76 9.66 -22.28
C GLU A 149 -8.80 9.04 -23.23
#